data_AF-A0A7C9TQX9-F1
#
_entry.id   AF-A0A7C9TQX9-F1
#
_cell.length_a   1.000
_cell.length_b   1.000
_cell.length_c   1.000
_cell.angle_alpha   90.00
_cell.angle_beta   90.00
_cell.angle_gamma   90.00
#
_symmetry.space_group_name_H-M   'P 1'
#
loop_
_entity.id
_entity.type
_entity.pdbx_description
1 polymer ?
#
loop_
_entity_poly.entity_id
_entity_poly.type
_entity_poly.pdbx_seq_one_letter_code
_entity_poly.pdbx_strand_id
1 'polypeptide(L)'
;MAELYDVHLAGEGAVFAVVADEVRGWSSAHVAPGDPHRISGVKRAGSGAVARYGKTLLSTAIPTPVPEPATISAIRQDLEDHVARKRPGRTLRANGHAGETDSVHETAVRSLRFVSNDDGARHVAGARSVAHESFADIARRLVSCQQDVKPKQVLRELQRLVREGVDIGDVVNSVLDLRWASQ
;
A
#
# COMPACT_ATOMS: atom_id res chain seq x y z
N MET A 1 -4.44 9.16 12.31
CA MET A 1 -3.62 8.23 11.52
C MET A 1 -2.68 8.97 10.58
N ALA A 2 -3.17 9.78 9.62
CA ALA A 2 -2.30 10.51 8.69
C ALA A 2 -1.28 11.42 9.38
N GLU A 3 -1.68 12.17 10.42
CA GLU A 3 -0.75 13.01 11.20
C GLU A 3 0.34 12.20 11.91
N LEU A 4 0.00 11.02 12.44
CA LEU A 4 0.97 10.12 13.07
C LEU A 4 1.94 9.56 12.04
N TYR A 5 1.44 9.17 10.87
CA TYR A 5 2.28 8.75 9.76
C TYR A 5 3.24 9.87 9.35
N ASP A 6 2.77 11.11 9.26
CA ASP A 6 3.59 12.25 8.85
C ASP A 6 4.75 12.52 9.82
N VAL A 7 4.47 12.45 11.13
CA VAL A 7 5.47 12.69 12.17
C VAL A 7 6.54 11.60 12.20
N HIS A 8 6.14 10.34 12.01
CA HIS A 8 7.04 9.21 12.28
C HIS A 8 7.63 8.57 11.04
N LEU A 9 6.96 8.63 9.88
CA LEU A 9 7.28 7.78 8.72
C LEU A 9 7.35 8.53 7.40
N ALA A 10 6.66 9.66 7.24
CA ALA A 10 6.64 10.35 5.95
C ALA A 10 8.03 10.84 5.50
N GLY A 11 8.92 11.16 6.46
CA GLY A 11 10.30 11.55 6.15
C GLY A 11 11.17 10.41 5.63
N GLU A 12 10.82 9.16 5.92
CA GLU A 12 11.53 7.94 5.49
C GLU A 12 10.84 7.27 4.29
N GLY A 13 9.63 7.71 3.96
CA GLY A 13 8.81 7.13 2.91
C GLY A 13 9.36 7.41 1.51
N ALA A 14 9.24 6.43 0.63
CA ALA A 14 9.43 6.58 -0.79
C ALA A 14 8.19 6.06 -1.53
N VAL A 15 7.83 6.72 -2.64
CA VAL A 15 6.74 6.31 -3.52
C VAL A 15 7.31 6.12 -4.92
N PHE A 16 6.83 5.13 -5.65
CA PHE A 16 7.25 4.85 -7.02
C PHE A 16 6.33 5.56 -8.02
N ALA A 17 6.86 5.93 -9.18
CA ALA A 17 6.15 6.72 -10.18
C ALA A 17 4.82 6.08 -10.59
N VAL A 18 4.79 4.75 -10.80
CA VAL A 18 3.57 4.01 -11.11
C VAL A 18 2.50 4.18 -10.04
N VAL A 19 2.88 4.13 -8.76
CA VAL A 19 1.96 4.32 -7.62
C VAL A 19 1.52 5.79 -7.53
N ALA A 20 2.44 6.74 -7.73
CA ALA A 20 2.10 8.16 -7.72
C ALA A 20 1.13 8.52 -8.85
N ASP A 21 1.29 7.94 -10.03
CA ASP A 21 0.42 8.14 -11.17
C ASP A 21 -0.94 7.47 -10.98
N GLU A 22 -0.99 6.30 -10.34
CA GLU A 22 -2.25 5.69 -9.93
C GLU A 22 -3.01 6.59 -8.94
N VAL A 23 -2.35 7.11 -7.91
CA VAL A 23 -2.96 8.03 -6.93
C VAL A 23 -3.49 9.29 -7.61
N ARG A 24 -2.72 9.88 -8.55
CA ARG A 24 -3.16 11.02 -9.35
C ARG A 24 -4.35 10.66 -10.25
N GLY A 25 -4.33 9.49 -10.89
CA GLY A 25 -5.44 8.98 -11.68
C GLY A 25 -6.73 8.82 -10.88
N TRP A 26 -6.63 8.29 -9.66
CA TRP A 26 -7.77 8.20 -8.75
C TRP A 26 -8.29 9.58 -8.33
N SER A 27 -7.40 10.55 -8.09
CA SER A 27 -7.80 11.93 -7.74
C SER A 27 -8.59 12.63 -8.85
N SER A 28 -8.31 12.31 -10.11
CA SER A 28 -8.96 12.89 -11.29
C SER A 28 -10.09 12.02 -11.85
N ALA A 29 -10.33 10.83 -11.29
CA ALA A 29 -11.33 9.90 -11.76
C ALA A 29 -12.73 10.54 -11.85
N HIS A 30 -13.39 10.34 -12.99
CA HIS A 30 -14.77 10.75 -13.18
C HIS A 30 -15.71 9.67 -12.62
N VAL A 31 -16.67 10.09 -11.79
CA VAL A 31 -17.67 9.18 -11.23
C VAL A 31 -18.83 9.11 -12.21
N ALA A 32 -18.83 8.09 -13.07
CA ALA A 32 -19.96 7.84 -13.95
C ALA A 32 -21.21 7.45 -13.12
N PRO A 33 -22.43 7.82 -13.56
CA PRO A 33 -23.66 7.42 -12.88
C PRO A 33 -23.84 5.90 -13.00
N GLY A 34 -23.65 5.16 -11.89
CA GLY A 34 -23.82 3.70 -11.87
C GLY A 34 -23.14 3.00 -10.69
N ASP A 35 -22.03 3.53 -10.18
CA ASP A 35 -21.41 3.09 -8.91
C ASP A 35 -20.78 4.30 -8.17
N PRO A 36 -21.62 5.24 -7.69
CA PRO A 36 -21.13 6.49 -7.12
C PRO A 36 -20.40 6.29 -5.80
N HIS A 37 -20.77 5.28 -5.01
CA HIS A 37 -20.27 5.12 -3.64
C HIS A 37 -18.82 4.65 -3.61
N ARG A 38 -18.45 3.59 -4.33
CA ARG A 38 -17.08 3.05 -4.32
C ARG A 38 -16.08 3.99 -4.99
N ILE A 39 -16.44 4.54 -6.15
CA ILE A 39 -15.58 5.47 -6.90
C ILE A 39 -15.42 6.78 -6.12
N SER A 40 -16.45 7.27 -5.41
CA SER A 40 -16.33 8.49 -4.60
C SER A 40 -15.35 8.35 -3.43
N GLY A 41 -15.27 7.17 -2.80
CA GLY A 41 -14.35 6.90 -1.70
C GLY A 41 -12.88 6.91 -2.16
N VAL A 42 -12.59 6.16 -3.21
CA VAL A 42 -11.23 6.08 -3.80
C VAL A 42 -10.80 7.44 -4.36
N LYS A 43 -11.70 8.16 -5.03
CA LYS A 43 -11.42 9.53 -5.49
C LYS A 43 -11.11 10.46 -4.33
N ARG A 44 -11.91 10.45 -3.26
CA ARG A 44 -11.69 11.29 -2.07
C ARG A 44 -10.34 10.97 -1.42
N ALA A 45 -10.00 9.69 -1.30
CA ALA A 45 -8.71 9.26 -0.80
C ALA A 45 -7.56 9.74 -1.70
N GLY A 46 -7.67 9.58 -3.02
CA GLY A 46 -6.71 10.07 -3.99
C GLY A 46 -6.53 11.59 -3.93
N SER A 47 -7.63 12.35 -3.94
CA SER A 47 -7.58 13.82 -3.79
C SER A 47 -6.95 14.25 -2.45
N GLY A 48 -7.26 13.55 -1.36
CA GLY A 48 -6.66 13.80 -0.05
C GLY A 48 -5.15 13.51 -0.03
N ALA A 49 -4.73 12.40 -0.64
CA ALA A 49 -3.32 12.05 -0.78
C ALA A 49 -2.55 13.04 -1.65
N VAL A 50 -3.12 13.48 -2.77
CA VAL A 50 -2.52 14.52 -3.63
C VAL A 50 -2.42 15.84 -2.88
N ALA A 51 -3.47 16.25 -2.16
CA ALA A 51 -3.44 17.49 -1.38
C ALA A 51 -2.37 17.47 -0.28
N ARG A 52 -2.18 16.33 0.40
CA ARG A 52 -1.25 16.19 1.52
C ARG A 52 0.20 15.92 1.10
N TYR A 53 0.40 15.05 0.11
CA TYR A 53 1.72 14.52 -0.29
C TYR A 53 2.17 14.94 -1.69
N GLY A 54 1.36 15.73 -2.41
CA GLY A 54 1.62 16.13 -3.79
C GLY A 54 2.93 16.87 -4.00
N LYS A 55 3.37 17.65 -3.00
CA LYS A 55 4.63 18.42 -3.01
C LYS A 55 5.78 17.74 -2.26
N THR A 56 5.57 16.52 -1.79
CA THR A 56 6.57 15.73 -1.07
C THR A 56 6.72 14.37 -1.75
N LEU A 57 6.19 13.30 -1.16
CA LEU A 57 6.35 11.91 -1.60
C LEU A 57 5.96 11.69 -3.08
N LEU A 58 4.88 12.33 -3.54
CA LEU A 58 4.40 12.13 -4.90
C LEU A 58 5.23 12.89 -5.95
N SER A 59 5.78 14.06 -5.60
CA SER A 59 6.62 14.84 -6.51
C SER A 59 8.03 14.29 -6.65
N THR A 60 8.53 13.59 -5.62
CA THR A 60 9.85 12.95 -5.62
C THR A 60 9.76 11.45 -5.88
N ALA A 61 8.69 11.02 -6.56
CA ALA A 61 8.46 9.61 -6.82
C ALA A 61 9.61 9.01 -7.65
N ILE A 62 10.04 7.81 -7.26
CA ILE A 62 11.14 7.11 -7.93
C ILE A 62 10.66 6.64 -9.30
N PRO A 63 11.35 7.00 -10.40
CA PRO A 63 10.94 6.60 -11.74
C PRO A 63 11.11 5.10 -11.96
N THR A 64 10.28 4.53 -12.83
CA THR A 64 10.47 3.15 -13.32
C THR A 64 11.81 3.05 -14.05
N PRO A 65 12.64 2.03 -13.77
CA PRO A 65 13.94 1.86 -14.42
C PRO A 65 13.82 1.68 -15.94
N VAL A 66 14.72 2.34 -16.69
CA VAL A 66 14.84 2.22 -18.15
C VAL A 66 16.31 1.96 -18.52
N PRO A 67 16.64 0.87 -19.24
CA PRO A 67 15.73 -0.19 -19.72
C PRO A 67 15.15 -1.04 -18.59
N GLU A 68 14.00 -1.70 -18.83
CA GLU A 68 13.36 -2.57 -17.84
C GLU A 68 14.34 -3.72 -17.46
N PRO A 69 14.74 -3.83 -16.18
CA PRO A 69 15.59 -4.92 -15.71
C PRO A 69 14.85 -6.26 -15.79
N ALA A 70 15.56 -7.34 -16.13
CA ALA A 70 14.98 -8.69 -16.21
C ALA A 70 14.29 -9.13 -14.89
N THR A 71 14.74 -8.60 -13.75
CA THR A 71 14.13 -8.85 -12.44
C THR A 71 12.70 -8.34 -12.34
N ILE A 72 12.34 -7.24 -13.02
CA ILE A 72 10.96 -6.71 -13.04
C ILE A 72 10.04 -7.70 -13.73
N SER A 73 10.44 -8.23 -14.89
CA SER A 73 9.67 -9.26 -15.60
C SER A 73 9.49 -10.54 -14.76
N ALA A 74 10.52 -10.97 -14.02
CA ALA A 74 10.41 -12.13 -13.13
C ALA A 74 9.46 -11.89 -11.93
N ILE A 75 9.50 -10.69 -11.32
CA ILE A 75 8.57 -10.32 -10.24
C ILE A 75 7.13 -10.31 -10.75
N ARG A 76 6.92 -9.75 -11.94
CA ARG A 76 5.60 -9.69 -12.58
C ARG A 76 5.02 -11.09 -12.79
N GLN A 77 5.83 -12.03 -13.31
CA GLN A 77 5.41 -13.42 -13.50
C GLN A 77 5.04 -14.09 -12.18
N ASP A 78 5.84 -13.92 -11.13
CA ASP A 78 5.54 -14.53 -9.82
C ASP A 78 4.21 -14.02 -9.22
N LEU A 79 3.91 -12.73 -9.41
CA LEU A 79 2.65 -12.12 -8.99
C LEU A 79 1.47 -12.71 -9.78
N GLU A 80 1.61 -12.82 -11.09
CA GLU A 80 0.61 -13.43 -11.97
C GLU A 80 0.33 -14.90 -11.59
N ASP A 81 1.38 -15.68 -11.36
CA ASP A 81 1.30 -17.09 -10.94
C ASP A 81 0.64 -17.24 -9.57
N HIS A 82 0.91 -16.33 -8.63
CA HIS A 82 0.26 -16.33 -7.32
C HIS A 82 -1.23 -16.03 -7.41
N VAL A 83 -1.63 -15.05 -8.23
CA VAL A 83 -3.05 -14.74 -8.43
C VAL A 83 -3.75 -15.88 -9.17
N ALA A 84 -3.13 -16.46 -10.19
CA ALA A 84 -3.68 -17.60 -10.93
C ALA A 84 -3.96 -18.80 -10.02
N ARG A 85 -3.05 -19.10 -9.07
CA ARG A 85 -3.23 -20.15 -8.06
C ARG A 85 -4.35 -19.83 -7.07
N LYS A 86 -4.45 -18.59 -6.59
CA LYS A 86 -5.47 -18.19 -5.60
C LYS A 86 -6.86 -18.03 -6.20
N ARG A 87 -6.97 -17.68 -7.47
CA ARG A 87 -8.24 -17.38 -8.16
C ARG A 87 -8.21 -17.98 -9.57
N PRO A 88 -8.30 -19.32 -9.69
CA PRO A 88 -8.26 -19.99 -10.98
C PRO A 88 -9.38 -19.47 -11.89
N GLY A 89 -9.04 -19.10 -13.13
CA GLY A 89 -9.98 -18.59 -14.14
C GLY A 89 -10.22 -17.08 -14.13
N ARG A 90 -9.57 -16.30 -13.26
CA ARG A 90 -9.67 -14.84 -13.29
C ARG A 90 -8.72 -14.26 -14.33
N THR A 91 -9.25 -13.55 -15.34
CA THR A 91 -8.43 -12.74 -16.26
C THR A 91 -7.78 -11.59 -15.50
N LEU A 92 -6.45 -11.58 -15.46
CA LEU A 92 -5.68 -10.45 -14.94
C LEU A 92 -5.77 -9.29 -15.92
N ARG A 93 -5.91 -8.07 -15.41
CA ARG A 93 -5.79 -6.87 -16.25
C ARG A 93 -4.33 -6.73 -16.67
N ALA A 94 -4.10 -6.34 -17.92
CA ALA A 94 -2.79 -5.90 -18.36
C ALA A 94 -2.29 -4.80 -17.39
N ASN A 95 -1.10 -4.96 -16.84
CA ASN A 95 -0.47 -4.09 -15.84
C ASN A 95 -1.13 -4.07 -14.44
N GLY A 96 -1.95 -5.07 -14.09
CA GLY A 96 -2.65 -5.13 -12.80
C GLY A 96 -1.75 -5.16 -11.55
N HIS A 97 -0.43 -5.25 -11.73
CA HIS A 97 0.57 -5.35 -10.67
C HIS A 97 1.79 -4.45 -10.87
N ALA A 98 1.70 -3.45 -11.76
CA ALA A 98 2.87 -2.62 -12.09
C ALA A 98 3.41 -1.86 -10.86
N GLY A 99 2.52 -1.36 -10.00
CA GLY A 99 2.91 -0.68 -8.76
C GLY A 99 3.64 -1.62 -7.80
N GLU A 100 3.10 -2.82 -7.57
CA GLU A 100 3.72 -3.84 -6.74
C GLU A 100 5.06 -4.32 -7.31
N THR A 101 5.12 -4.54 -8.63
CA THR A 101 6.31 -5.04 -9.31
C THR A 101 7.49 -4.09 -9.14
N ASP A 102 7.29 -2.81 -9.47
CA ASP A 102 8.31 -1.78 -9.36
C ASP A 102 8.71 -1.57 -7.90
N SER A 103 7.74 -1.57 -7.00
CA SER A 103 7.99 -1.40 -5.57
C SER A 103 8.83 -2.53 -4.99
N VAL A 104 8.53 -3.80 -5.32
CA VAL A 104 9.31 -4.96 -4.88
C VAL A 104 10.73 -4.92 -5.45
N HIS A 105 10.87 -4.56 -6.73
CA HIS A 105 12.18 -4.46 -7.36
C HIS A 105 13.07 -3.40 -6.68
N GLU A 106 12.56 -2.18 -6.59
CA GLU A 106 13.35 -1.06 -6.06
C GLU A 106 13.60 -1.19 -4.55
N THR A 107 12.67 -1.76 -3.79
CA THR A 107 12.91 -2.03 -2.36
C THR A 107 14.04 -3.04 -2.16
N ALA A 108 14.14 -4.06 -3.02
CA ALA A 108 15.27 -4.98 -3.03
C ALA A 108 16.59 -4.27 -3.37
N VAL A 109 16.60 -3.41 -4.40
CA VAL A 109 17.80 -2.67 -4.82
C VAL A 109 18.28 -1.69 -3.74
N ARG A 110 17.34 -0.99 -3.10
CA ARG A 110 17.64 0.09 -2.13
C ARG A 110 17.69 -0.38 -0.68
N SER A 111 17.48 -1.68 -0.43
CA SER A 111 17.35 -2.25 0.93
C SER A 111 16.31 -1.52 1.78
N LEU A 112 15.19 -1.14 1.16
CA LEU A 112 14.07 -0.47 1.84
C LEU A 112 13.05 -1.50 2.32
N ARG A 113 12.18 -1.08 3.23
CA ARG A 113 11.02 -1.86 3.65
C ARG A 113 9.86 -1.66 2.68
N PHE A 114 9.32 -2.75 2.16
CA PHE A 114 8.17 -2.73 1.26
C PHE A 114 6.86 -2.66 2.05
N VAL A 115 5.95 -1.77 1.65
CA VAL A 115 4.63 -1.64 2.28
C VAL A 115 3.55 -2.01 1.27
N SER A 116 2.77 -3.04 1.57
CA SER A 116 1.62 -3.43 0.75
C SER A 116 0.58 -4.19 1.56
N ASN A 117 -0.69 -3.95 1.23
CA ASN A 117 -1.80 -4.74 1.75
C ASN A 117 -2.05 -6.00 0.91
N ASP A 118 -1.51 -6.09 -0.31
CA ASP A 118 -1.62 -7.27 -1.16
C ASP A 118 -0.72 -8.40 -0.64
N ASP A 119 -1.37 -9.50 -0.22
CA ASP A 119 -0.68 -10.68 0.31
C ASP A 119 0.21 -11.37 -0.73
N GLY A 120 -0.15 -11.30 -2.02
CA GLY A 120 0.71 -11.79 -3.11
C GLY A 120 1.98 -10.98 -3.25
N ALA A 121 1.85 -9.65 -3.23
CA ALA A 121 3.00 -8.75 -3.26
C ALA A 121 3.94 -8.98 -2.07
N ARG A 122 3.40 -9.13 -0.86
CA ARG A 122 4.21 -9.46 0.33
C ARG A 122 4.87 -10.84 0.22
N HIS A 123 4.16 -11.85 -0.29
CA HIS A 123 4.74 -13.18 -0.53
C HIS A 123 5.93 -13.12 -1.52
N VAL A 124 5.75 -12.42 -2.64
CA VAL A 124 6.78 -12.24 -3.68
C VAL A 124 7.97 -11.42 -3.17
N ALA A 125 7.72 -10.40 -2.34
CA ALA A 125 8.76 -9.65 -1.63
C ALA A 125 9.55 -10.54 -0.65
N GLY A 126 8.84 -11.34 0.16
CA GLY A 126 9.44 -12.28 1.10
C GLY A 126 10.31 -13.34 0.43
N ALA A 127 9.88 -13.89 -0.71
CA ALA A 127 10.67 -14.81 -1.52
C ALA A 127 12.01 -14.21 -2.02
N ARG A 128 12.13 -12.89 -2.00
CA ARG A 128 13.32 -12.12 -2.39
C ARG A 128 14.06 -11.51 -1.19
N SER A 129 13.76 -11.96 0.03
CA SER A 129 14.33 -11.43 1.27
C SER A 129 14.11 -9.92 1.47
N VAL A 130 13.06 -9.36 0.87
CA VAL A 130 12.65 -7.98 1.10
C VAL A 130 11.77 -7.93 2.35
N ALA A 131 12.22 -7.17 3.35
CA ALA A 131 11.42 -6.89 4.53
C ALA A 131 10.13 -6.15 4.13
N HIS A 132 8.99 -6.60 4.64
CA HIS A 132 7.70 -6.06 4.23
C HIS A 132 6.72 -5.89 5.39
N GLU A 133 5.81 -4.93 5.24
CA GLU A 133 4.78 -4.56 6.22
C GLU A 133 3.43 -4.35 5.52
N SER A 134 2.35 -4.61 6.26
CA SER A 134 1.00 -4.16 5.91
C SER A 134 0.68 -2.81 6.56
N PHE A 135 -0.45 -2.21 6.18
CA PHE A 135 -0.98 -1.04 6.87
C PHE A 135 -1.32 -1.33 8.34
N ALA A 136 -1.77 -2.55 8.65
CA ALA A 136 -1.96 -2.99 10.03
C ALA A 136 -0.64 -3.00 10.83
N ASP A 137 0.46 -3.44 10.22
CA ASP A 137 1.79 -3.41 10.87
C ASP A 137 2.27 -1.98 11.12
N ILE A 138 2.08 -1.09 10.14
CA ILE A 138 2.34 0.33 10.33
C ILE A 138 1.52 0.89 11.49
N ALA A 139 0.24 0.54 11.60
CA ALA A 139 -0.61 1.00 12.68
C ALA A 139 -0.15 0.46 14.05
N ARG A 140 0.27 -0.80 14.14
CA ARG A 140 0.90 -1.38 15.35
C ARG A 140 2.15 -0.60 15.74
N ARG A 141 3.03 -0.34 14.77
CA ARG A 141 4.26 0.44 15.00
C ARG A 141 3.96 1.85 15.50
N LEU A 142 3.04 2.57 14.85
CA LEU A 142 2.65 3.92 15.27
C LEU A 142 2.05 3.95 16.69
N VAL A 143 1.27 2.93 17.06
CA VAL A 143 0.75 2.77 18.43
C VAL A 143 1.88 2.52 19.42
N SER A 144 2.94 1.80 19.04
CA SER A 144 4.09 1.55 19.90
C SER A 144 5.01 2.78 20.06
N CYS A 145 5.13 3.62 19.04
CA CYS A 145 6.02 4.78 19.04
C CYS A 145 5.50 5.96 19.89
N GLN A 146 4.20 6.07 20.13
CA GLN A 146 3.63 7.27 20.75
C GLN A 146 2.71 6.94 21.92
N GLN A 147 3.16 7.31 23.13
CA GLN A 147 2.42 7.07 24.38
C GLN A 147 1.05 7.76 24.41
N ASP A 148 0.89 8.88 23.71
CA ASP A 148 -0.34 9.69 23.71
C ASP A 148 -1.41 9.21 22.70
N VAL A 149 -1.05 8.32 21.78
CA VAL A 149 -2.02 7.79 20.82
C VAL A 149 -2.89 6.75 21.51
N LYS A 150 -4.18 7.06 21.69
CA LYS A 150 -5.11 6.12 22.30
C LYS A 150 -5.30 4.92 21.35
N PRO A 151 -4.86 3.69 21.70
CA PRO A 151 -4.96 2.54 20.82
C PRO A 151 -6.40 2.23 20.41
N LYS A 152 -7.37 2.54 21.28
CA LYS A 152 -8.80 2.44 21.00
C LYS A 152 -9.24 3.31 19.81
N GLN A 153 -8.65 4.49 19.60
CA GLN A 153 -8.97 5.34 18.47
C GLN A 153 -8.43 4.75 17.16
N VAL A 154 -7.20 4.24 17.18
CA VAL A 154 -6.59 3.54 16.04
C VAL A 154 -7.41 2.31 15.66
N LEU A 155 -7.80 1.48 16.64
CA LEU A 155 -8.66 0.32 16.40
C LEU A 155 -9.98 0.70 15.73
N ARG A 156 -10.68 1.72 16.24
CA ARG A 156 -11.95 2.19 15.65
C ARG A 156 -11.77 2.65 14.22
N GLU A 157 -10.65 3.30 13.91
CA GLU A 157 -10.35 3.76 12.55
C GLU A 157 -10.05 2.59 11.61
N LEU A 158 -9.24 1.61 12.02
CA LEU A 158 -9.01 0.40 11.24
C LEU A 158 -10.30 -0.38 10.98
N GLN A 159 -11.13 -0.56 12.01
CA GLN A 159 -12.44 -1.22 11.87
C GLN A 159 -13.41 -0.41 11.00
N ARG A 160 -13.31 0.93 10.98
CA ARG A 160 -14.06 1.77 10.06
C ARG A 160 -13.62 1.50 8.61
N LEU A 161 -12.31 1.50 8.34
CA LEU A 161 -11.76 1.21 7.01
C LEU A 161 -12.16 -0.17 6.50
N VAL A 162 -12.07 -1.21 7.33
CA VAL A 162 -12.49 -2.57 6.97
C VAL A 162 -13.99 -2.62 6.64
N ARG A 163 -14.85 -1.95 7.43
CA ARG A 163 -16.29 -1.86 7.13
C ARG A 163 -16.59 -1.10 5.84
N GLU A 164 -15.71 -0.20 5.43
CA GLU A 164 -15.77 0.52 4.14
C GLU A 164 -15.18 -0.31 2.98
N GLY A 165 -14.78 -1.56 3.23
CA GLY A 165 -14.22 -2.46 2.22
C GLY A 165 -12.76 -2.18 1.87
N VAL A 166 -12.05 -1.40 2.70
CA VAL A 166 -10.62 -1.15 2.55
C VAL A 166 -9.86 -2.30 3.18
N ASP A 167 -9.04 -2.98 2.38
CA ASP A 167 -8.11 -3.97 2.86
C ASP A 167 -6.96 -3.28 3.61
N ILE A 168 -6.74 -3.67 4.87
CA ILE A 168 -5.67 -3.16 5.72
C ILE A 168 -4.48 -4.12 5.83
N GLY A 169 -4.55 -5.26 5.11
CA GLY A 169 -3.50 -6.26 4.99
C GLY A 169 -3.45 -7.32 6.09
N ASP A 170 -4.20 -7.14 7.20
CA ASP A 170 -4.30 -8.10 8.31
C ASP A 170 -5.62 -7.91 9.11
N VAL A 171 -5.91 -8.81 10.05
CA VAL A 171 -7.08 -8.76 10.93
C VAL A 171 -6.73 -8.05 12.24
N VAL A 172 -7.50 -7.01 12.57
CA VAL A 172 -7.38 -6.26 13.83
C VAL A 172 -8.76 -6.13 14.49
N ASN A 173 -9.03 -6.99 15.47
CA ASN A 173 -10.30 -7.11 16.18
C ASN A 173 -10.28 -6.42 17.56
N SER A 174 -9.09 -6.29 18.16
CA SER A 174 -8.93 -5.82 19.53
C SER A 174 -7.76 -4.85 19.69
N VAL A 175 -7.71 -4.17 20.84
CA VAL A 175 -6.55 -3.33 21.21
C VAL A 175 -5.29 -4.18 21.45
N LEU A 176 -5.45 -5.46 21.81
CA LEU A 176 -4.31 -6.36 22.02
C LEU A 176 -3.60 -6.64 20.69
N ASP A 177 -4.37 -6.77 19.60
CA ASP A 177 -3.86 -6.99 18.24
C ASP A 177 -3.01 -5.79 17.74
N LEU A 178 -3.21 -4.61 18.34
CA LEU A 178 -2.41 -3.40 18.07
C LEU A 178 -1.13 -3.32 18.91
N ARG A 179 -1.03 -4.10 19.99
CA ARG A 179 0.10 -4.08 20.93
C ARG A 179 1.11 -5.19 20.67
N TRP A 180 0.71 -6.23 19.94
CA TRP A 180 1.67 -7.16 19.37
C TRP A 180 2.36 -6.49 18.19
N ALA A 181 3.62 -6.08 18.39
CA ALA A 181 4.52 -5.87 17.28
C ALA A 181 4.92 -7.25 16.74
N SER A 182 4.64 -7.50 15.47
CA SER A 182 5.27 -8.59 14.72
C SER A 182 6.78 -8.39 14.84
N GLN A 183 7.48 -9.36 15.45
CA GLN A 183 8.94 -9.38 15.58
C GLN A 183 9.61 -9.52 14.22
#